data_AF-A0A6J4JNS7-F1
#
_entry.id   AF-A0A6J4JNS7-F1
#
_cell.length_a   1.000
_cell.length_b   1.000
_cell.length_c   1.000
_cell.angle_alpha   90.00
_cell.angle_beta   90.00
_cell.angle_gamma   90.00
#
_symmetry.space_group_name_H-M   'P 1'
#
loop_
_entity.id
_entity.type
_entity.pdbx_description
1 polymer ?
#
loop_
_entity_poly.entity_id
_entity_poly.type
_entity_poly.pdbx_seq_one_letter_code
_entity_poly.pdbx_strand_id
1 'polypeptide(L)' 'MQHILAVDDEPNILEVISQRLERDGFEVQTAQNGETAIQLLRSEAFGAV' A
#
# COMPACT_ATOMS: atom_id res chain seq x y z
N MET A 1 5.12 9.35 -10.64
CA MET A 1 4.81 9.17 -9.22
C MET A 1 5.45 7.88 -8.73
N GLN A 2 5.74 7.77 -7.44
CA GLN A 2 6.13 6.49 -6.84
C GLN A 2 4.87 5.79 -6.32
N HIS A 3 4.78 4.48 -6.60
CA HIS A 3 3.68 3.62 -6.18
C HIS A 3 4.10 2.83 -4.95
N ILE A 4 3.31 2.89 -3.87
CA ILE A 4 3.62 2.30 -2.57
C ILE A 4 2.55 1.27 -2.22
N LEU A 5 2.97 0.10 -1.70
CA LEU A 5 2.07 -0.91 -1.16
C LEU A 5 2.10 -0.87 0.37
N ALA A 6 1.05 -0.37 1.02
CA ALA A 6 0.93 -0.42 2.48
C ALA A 6 0.32 -1.75 2.92
N VAL A 7 0.99 -2.45 3.86
CA VAL A 7 0.55 -3.76 4.36
C VAL A 7 0.38 -3.72 5.88
N ASP A 8 -0.84 -3.91 6.36
CA ASP A 8 -1.20 -3.91 7.78
C ASP A 8 -2.55 -4.63 7.95
N ASP A 9 -2.73 -5.42 9.00
CA ASP A 9 -3.98 -6.15 9.26
C ASP A 9 -5.09 -5.28 9.85
N GLU A 10 -4.76 -4.07 10.34
CA GLU A 10 -5.71 -3.12 10.87
C GLU A 10 -6.19 -2.13 9.77
N PRO A 11 -7.45 -2.19 9.31
CA PRO A 11 -7.94 -1.33 8.23
C PRO A 11 -7.88 0.17 8.57
N ASN A 12 -8.04 0.53 9.84
CA ASN A 12 -7.96 1.92 10.29
C ASN A 12 -6.53 2.48 10.12
N ILE A 13 -5.51 1.65 10.33
CA ILE A 13 -4.11 2.04 10.16
C ILE A 13 -3.80 2.23 8.67
N LEU A 14 -4.24 1.28 7.83
CA LEU A 14 -4.13 1.40 6.37
C LEU A 14 -4.77 2.68 5.84
N GLU A 15 -5.95 3.05 6.33
CA GLU A 15 -6.63 4.29 5.92
C GLU A 15 -5.81 5.53 6.26
N VAL A 16 -5.32 5.63 7.50
CA VAL A 16 -4.51 6.77 7.95
C VAL A 16 -3.20 6.89 7.17
N ILE A 17 -2.50 5.77 6.94
CA ILE A 17 -1.25 5.74 6.18
C ILE A 17 -1.50 6.13 4.73
N SER A 18 -2.51 5.56 4.09
CA SER A 18 -2.85 5.84 2.69
C SER A 18 -3.19 7.31 2.49
N GLN A 19 -4.09 7.86 3.33
CA GLN A 19 -4.45 9.28 3.25
C GLN A 19 -3.24 10.20 3.43
N ARG A 20 -2.28 9.83 4.29
CA ARG A 20 -1.07 10.64 4.51
C ARG A 20 -0.17 10.62 3.28
N LEU A 21 0.14 9.44 2.75
CA LEU A 21 1.02 9.27 1.60
C LEU A 21 0.41 9.84 0.32
N GLU A 22 -0.88 9.68 0.11
CA GLU A 22 -1.60 10.30 -1.02
C GLU A 22 -1.53 11.82 -0.98
N ARG A 23 -1.65 12.44 0.21
CA ARG A 23 -1.48 13.90 0.39
C ARG A 23 -0.05 14.36 0.06
N ASP A 24 0.93 13.50 0.28
CA ASP A 24 2.33 13.75 -0.06
C ASP A 24 2.63 13.48 -1.56
N GLY A 25 1.62 13.06 -2.34
CA GLY A 25 1.67 12.90 -3.80
C GLY A 25 2.06 11.50 -4.29
N PHE A 26 2.01 10.50 -3.40
CA PHE A 26 2.23 9.10 -3.75
C PHE A 26 0.95 8.44 -4.24
N GLU A 27 1.11 7.42 -5.08
CA GLU A 27 0.03 6.47 -5.37
C GLU A 27 0.13 5.34 -4.35
N VAL A 28 -0.97 4.98 -3.70
CA VAL A 28 -0.96 4.02 -2.61
C VAL A 28 -1.96 2.91 -2.90
N GLN A 29 -1.48 1.67 -2.79
CA GLN A 29 -2.31 0.48 -2.77
C GLN A 29 -2.18 -0.18 -1.40
N THR A 30 -3.23 -0.86 -0.94
CA THR A 30 -3.26 -1.47 0.39
C THR A 30 -3.45 -2.98 0.30
N ALA A 31 -2.90 -3.71 1.28
CA ALA A 31 -3.18 -5.13 1.50
C ALA A 31 -3.34 -5.40 2.99
N GLN A 32 -4.35 -6.20 3.37
CA GLN A 32 -4.65 -6.52 4.77
C GLN A 32 -3.88 -7.75 5.30
N ASN A 33 -3.08 -8.38 4.45
CA ASN A 33 -2.31 -9.56 4.82
C ASN A 33 -1.19 -9.79 3.79
N GLY A 34 -0.24 -10.64 4.17
CA GLY A 34 0.91 -10.99 3.32
C GLY A 34 0.55 -11.73 2.04
N GLU A 35 -0.52 -12.54 2.02
CA GLU A 35 -0.91 -13.27 0.81
C GLU A 35 -1.38 -12.32 -0.28
N THR A 36 -2.30 -11.40 0.06
CA THR A 36 -2.75 -10.34 -0.85
C THR A 36 -1.58 -9.44 -1.28
N ALA A 37 -0.69 -9.06 -0.35
CA ALA A 37 0.47 -8.24 -0.67
C ALA A 37 1.40 -8.94 -1.69
N ILE A 38 1.68 -10.22 -1.52
CA ILE A 38 2.50 -11.02 -2.44
C ILE A 38 1.82 -11.16 -3.80
N GLN A 39 0.49 -11.32 -3.85
CA GLN A 39 -0.25 -11.36 -5.11
C GLN A 39 -0.11 -10.04 -5.89
N LEU A 40 -0.22 -8.90 -5.20
CA LEU A 40 -0.04 -7.58 -5.79
C LEU A 40 1.40 -7.34 -6.28
N LEU A 41 2.39 -7.72 -5.48
CA LEU A 41 3.81 -7.61 -5.85
C LEU A 41 4.19 -8.47 -7.07
N ARG A 42 3.39 -9.48 -7.40
CA ARG A 42 3.57 -10.31 -8.60
C ARG A 42 2.88 -9.71 -9.83
N SER A 43 1.80 -8.95 -9.66
CA SER A 43 1.08 -8.32 -10.77
C SER A 43 1.65 -6.96 -11.16
N GLU A 44 2.22 -6.23 -10.19
CA GLU A 44 2.61 -4.83 -10.35
C GLU A 44 3.94 -4.53 -9.63
N ALA A 45 4.63 -3.47 -10.08
CA ALA A 45 5.87 -3.02 -9.47
C ALA A 45 5.62 -1.86 -8.50
N PHE A 46 6.13 -1.99 -7.27
CA PHE A 46 6.08 -0.96 -6.24
C PHE A 46 7.47 -0.40 -5.97
N GLY A 47 7.55 0.91 -5.71
CA GLY A 47 8.79 1.58 -5.32
C GLY A 47 9.15 1.38 -3.86
N ALA A 48 8.16 1.06 -3.02
CA ALA A 48 8.29 0.71 -1.62
C ALA A 48 7.13 -0.19 -1.18
N VAL A 49 7.39 -1.01 -0.16
CA VAL A 49 6.43 -1.85 0.56
C VAL A 49 6.63 -1.62 2.04
#